data_AF-A0A920LL43-F1
#
_entry.id   AF-A0A920LL43-F1
#
_cell.length_a   1.000
_cell.length_b   1.000
_cell.length_c   1.000
_cell.angle_alpha   90.00
_cell.angle_beta   90.00
_cell.angle_gamma   90.00
#
_symmetry.space_group_name_H-M   'P 1'
#
loop_
_entity.id
_entity.type
_entity.pdbx_description
1 polymer ?
#
loop_
_entity_poly.entity_id
_entity_poly.type
_entity_poly.pdbx_seq_one_letter_code
_entity_poly.pdbx_strand_id
1 'polypeptide(L)'
;MNYVFYDLETTGRNSTWDQIIQVAAILTDDKFNVIDKFEERCRLKKGLVPYPEALIVNKTSVEILKNVNLSHYELTKKIETTFKKWSPAIFVGYNSINFDEEFIRKTFFKTLFEPYLTQFNGNKRVDVIGMTRASKFYFPDCLKVGINEKGNQVFKLDVLTELNNIFHNAHDAMGDVDATIEIAKILQTSSNKVWNAGLKNNNKIDVDNFLIQNNIVCMDEYLFGKFNVHAVTYVCKNQFNYPQCFDLIHDPLDYIDMSIKDLKIKMKQKPKLIKEIKNNKNPILLDSSVIDKMPVYQSIGMEVLTHRAEIIKQSSDFKNKIQTILFEEYETKQMTKSQIDIMPEESIYSGGFPDNHEKSKMIDFHNADWEERFYISNQFKDERYKYFAHLLIYEEMPHVLPKSDYENIHKIIANQILSTDNEKWNTIPKAYHELDNLREEYERQGDDEKLLFLEDWDHFLQDLEKQYQ
;
A
#
# COMPACT_ATOMS: atom_id res chain seq x y z
N MET A 1 16.72 16.93 2.07
CA MET A 1 15.27 16.88 1.77
C MET A 1 14.59 16.39 3.02
N ASN A 2 13.45 16.95 3.38
CA ASN A 2 12.75 16.59 4.61
C ASN A 2 12.08 15.21 4.48
N TYR A 3 11.81 14.57 5.61
CA TYR A 3 11.01 13.34 5.69
C TYR A 3 9.63 13.66 6.25
N VAL A 4 8.60 13.05 5.66
CA VAL A 4 7.24 13.02 6.21
C VAL A 4 6.97 11.59 6.64
N PHE A 5 7.07 11.34 7.94
CA PHE A 5 6.66 10.06 8.51
C PHE A 5 5.16 10.08 8.73
N TYR A 6 4.45 9.02 8.35
CA TYR A 6 3.00 8.98 8.50
C TYR A 6 2.48 7.54 8.65
N ASP A 7 1.30 7.44 9.26
CA ASP A 7 0.55 6.20 9.49
C ASP A 7 -0.96 6.50 9.48
N LEU A 8 -1.77 5.49 9.16
CA LEU A 8 -3.23 5.59 9.05
C LEU A 8 -3.92 4.49 9.85
N GLU A 9 -4.96 4.87 10.59
CA GLU A 9 -5.95 3.93 11.08
C GLU A 9 -7.16 3.88 10.14
N THR A 10 -7.66 2.68 9.89
CA THR A 10 -8.71 2.43 8.89
C THR A 10 -9.84 1.57 9.44
N THR A 11 -11.01 1.61 8.79
CA THR A 11 -12.17 0.77 9.17
C THR A 11 -12.02 -0.70 8.78
N GLY A 12 -10.92 -1.08 8.13
CA GLY A 12 -10.68 -2.39 7.54
C GLY A 12 -9.42 -2.41 6.67
N ARG A 13 -9.15 -3.52 5.98
CA ARG A 13 -7.89 -3.72 5.25
C ARG A 13 -7.96 -3.47 3.74
N ASN A 14 -9.15 -3.27 3.19
CA ASN A 14 -9.39 -3.07 1.78
C ASN A 14 -9.41 -1.58 1.42
N SER A 15 -8.28 -1.07 0.93
CA SER A 15 -8.15 0.34 0.49
C SER A 15 -9.19 0.84 -0.52
N THR A 16 -9.89 -0.06 -1.21
CA THR A 16 -10.96 0.33 -2.14
C THR A 16 -12.26 0.64 -1.42
N TRP A 17 -12.66 -0.21 -0.46
CA TRP A 17 -13.99 -0.17 0.16
C TRP A 17 -13.97 0.40 1.58
N ASP A 18 -12.85 0.29 2.28
CA ASP A 18 -12.69 0.79 3.63
C ASP A 18 -12.27 2.27 3.64
N GLN A 19 -12.33 2.86 4.82
CA GLN A 19 -12.16 4.29 5.06
C GLN A 19 -10.98 4.55 6.00
N ILE A 20 -10.26 5.65 5.77
CA ILE A 20 -9.31 6.24 6.72
C ILE A 20 -10.10 6.94 7.83
N ILE A 21 -9.76 6.69 9.09
CA ILE A 21 -10.45 7.26 10.27
C ILE A 21 -9.52 8.08 11.17
N GLN A 22 -8.20 7.84 11.11
CA GLN A 22 -7.16 8.65 11.72
C GLN A 22 -5.98 8.75 10.77
N VAL A 23 -5.30 9.89 10.82
CA VAL A 23 -3.99 10.09 10.22
C VAL A 23 -3.10 10.71 11.27
N ALA A 24 -1.87 10.23 11.37
CA ALA A 24 -0.79 10.92 12.04
C ALA A 24 0.36 11.12 11.06
N ALA A 25 1.02 12.26 11.16
CA ALA A 25 2.21 12.53 10.39
C ALA A 25 3.15 13.51 11.11
N ILE A 26 4.46 13.30 10.93
CA ILE A 26 5.52 14.16 11.47
C ILE A 26 6.45 14.55 10.31
N LEU A 27 6.61 15.86 10.11
CA LEU A 27 7.64 16.42 9.26
C LEU A 27 8.95 16.52 10.04
N THR A 28 10.04 16.01 9.47
CA THR A 28 11.38 16.09 10.06
C THR A 28 12.43 16.58 9.07
N ASP A 29 13.53 17.13 9.56
CA ASP A 29 14.72 17.38 8.76
C ASP A 29 15.49 16.08 8.46
N ASP A 30 16.64 16.19 7.77
CA ASP A 30 17.46 15.03 7.40
C ASP A 30 18.17 14.33 8.58
N LYS A 31 18.09 14.92 9.78
CA LYS A 31 18.60 14.39 11.05
C LYS A 31 17.47 13.91 11.97
N PHE A 32 16.25 13.81 11.45
CA PHE A 32 15.04 13.42 12.19
C PHE A 32 14.63 14.38 13.31
N ASN A 33 15.06 15.66 13.25
CA ASN A 33 14.51 16.68 14.14
C ASN A 33 13.10 17.06 13.68
N VAL A 34 12.14 17.08 14.60
CA VAL A 34 10.74 17.42 14.30
C VAL A 34 10.62 18.89 13.90
N ILE A 35 9.98 19.14 12.76
CA ILE A 35 9.68 20.48 12.22
C ILE A 35 8.21 20.83 12.43
N ASP A 36 7.30 19.89 12.13
CA ASP A 36 5.85 20.08 12.18
C ASP A 36 5.17 18.73 12.48
N LYS A 37 3.97 18.76 13.06
CA LYS A 37 3.16 17.57 13.37
C LYS A 37 1.73 17.77 12.86
N PHE A 38 1.11 16.68 12.44
CA PHE A 38 -0.26 16.66 11.95
C PHE A 38 -0.94 15.40 12.47
N GLU A 39 -2.06 15.56 13.17
CA GLU A 39 -2.87 14.44 13.63
C GLU A 39 -4.33 14.85 13.61
N GLU A 40 -5.16 14.05 12.95
CA GLU A 40 -6.58 14.33 12.82
C GLU A 40 -7.35 13.00 12.72
N ARG A 41 -8.63 13.05 13.13
CA ARG A 41 -9.60 11.96 12.97
C ARG A 41 -10.79 12.44 12.15
N CYS A 42 -11.58 11.51 11.63
CA CYS A 42 -12.88 11.84 11.04
C CYS A 42 -13.99 10.89 11.51
N ARG A 43 -15.23 11.36 11.37
CA ARG A 43 -16.41 10.51 11.47
C ARG A 43 -16.54 9.55 10.29
N LEU A 44 -17.34 8.50 10.47
CA LEU A 44 -17.64 7.51 9.45
C LEU A 44 -18.44 8.12 8.29
N LYS A 45 -18.18 7.67 7.07
CA LYS A 45 -19.01 7.98 5.89
C LYS A 45 -20.42 7.41 6.05
N LYS A 46 -21.40 8.09 5.45
CA LYS A 46 -22.78 7.60 5.41
C LYS A 46 -22.85 6.29 4.65
N GLY A 47 -23.34 5.24 5.31
CA GLY A 47 -23.54 3.93 4.70
C GLY A 47 -22.24 3.18 4.41
N LEU A 48 -21.22 3.40 5.24
CA LEU A 48 -20.09 2.49 5.35
C LEU A 48 -20.28 1.61 6.58
N VAL A 49 -20.05 0.30 6.44
CA VAL A 49 -20.04 -0.64 7.56
C VAL A 49 -18.59 -0.96 7.88
N PRO A 50 -18.06 -0.58 9.06
CA PRO A 50 -16.68 -0.89 9.42
C PRO A 50 -16.54 -2.36 9.85
N TYR A 51 -15.32 -2.87 9.93
CA TYR A 51 -15.03 -4.19 10.52
C TYR A 51 -14.81 -4.04 12.03
N PRO A 52 -15.65 -4.65 12.89
CA PRO A 52 -15.47 -4.60 14.35
C PRO A 52 -14.05 -4.92 14.83
N GLU A 53 -13.39 -5.96 14.28
CA GLU A 53 -12.02 -6.32 14.67
C GLU A 53 -11.03 -5.17 14.44
N ALA A 54 -11.15 -4.46 13.31
CA ALA A 54 -10.28 -3.33 12.99
C ALA A 54 -10.45 -2.18 14.01
N LEU A 55 -11.69 -1.93 14.45
CA LEU A 55 -11.99 -0.84 15.38
C LEU A 55 -11.50 -1.14 16.79
N ILE A 56 -11.54 -2.40 17.20
CA ILE A 56 -10.93 -2.87 18.46
C ILE A 56 -9.42 -2.65 18.43
N VAL A 57 -8.77 -3.09 17.35
CA VAL A 57 -7.31 -2.94 17.18
C VAL A 57 -6.93 -1.46 17.29
N ASN A 58 -7.62 -0.59 16.56
CA ASN A 58 -7.32 0.84 16.47
C ASN A 58 -7.91 1.64 17.65
N LYS A 59 -8.43 0.96 18.68
CA LYS A 59 -9.05 1.53 19.89
C LYS A 59 -10.05 2.65 19.60
N THR A 60 -10.85 2.47 18.55
CA THR A 60 -11.77 3.50 18.06
C THR A 60 -13.21 3.16 18.44
N SER A 61 -13.81 3.97 19.31
CA SER A 61 -15.18 3.79 19.76
C SER A 61 -16.23 4.27 18.75
N VAL A 62 -17.46 3.79 18.91
CA VAL A 62 -18.64 4.30 18.17
C VAL A 62 -18.80 5.81 18.36
N GLU A 63 -18.55 6.30 19.59
CA GLU A 63 -18.64 7.73 19.91
C GLU A 63 -17.67 8.56 19.05
N ILE A 64 -16.41 8.14 18.95
CA ILE A 64 -15.41 8.79 18.09
C ILE A 64 -15.89 8.79 16.63
N LEU A 65 -16.37 7.65 16.14
CA LEU A 65 -16.79 7.52 14.74
C LEU A 65 -18.07 8.28 14.38
N LYS A 66 -18.91 8.63 15.36
CA LYS A 66 -20.10 9.47 15.15
C LYS A 66 -19.80 10.96 15.34
N ASN A 67 -19.04 11.31 16.36
CA ASN A 67 -19.03 12.67 16.93
C ASN A 67 -17.78 13.48 16.62
N VAL A 68 -16.75 12.90 15.98
CA VAL A 68 -15.60 13.69 15.53
C VAL A 68 -16.06 14.76 14.52
N ASN A 69 -15.53 15.97 14.69
CA ASN A 69 -15.97 17.16 13.96
C ASN A 69 -15.80 17.03 12.44
N LEU A 70 -14.68 16.44 11.99
CA LEU A 70 -14.36 16.35 10.58
C LEU A 70 -15.14 15.23 9.91
N SER A 71 -15.74 15.53 8.77
CA SER A 71 -16.10 14.50 7.81
C SER A 71 -14.88 13.83 7.20
N HIS A 72 -15.08 12.68 6.56
CA HIS A 72 -14.02 12.03 5.79
C HIS A 72 -13.49 12.94 4.67
N TYR A 73 -14.36 13.70 3.99
CA TYR A 73 -13.95 14.64 2.96
C TYR A 73 -13.07 15.76 3.54
N GLU A 74 -13.44 16.31 4.69
CA GLU A 74 -12.67 17.36 5.37
C GLU A 74 -11.31 16.86 5.86
N LEU A 75 -11.25 15.66 6.44
CA LEU A 75 -9.99 15.01 6.80
C LEU A 75 -9.11 14.82 5.56
N THR A 76 -9.68 14.30 4.48
CA THR A 76 -8.95 14.08 3.23
C THR A 76 -8.39 15.40 2.68
N LYS A 77 -9.16 16.48 2.73
CA LYS A 77 -8.71 17.83 2.35
C LYS A 77 -7.56 18.31 3.24
N LYS A 78 -7.63 18.09 4.56
CA LYS A 78 -6.53 18.42 5.48
C LYS A 78 -5.26 17.62 5.18
N ILE A 79 -5.37 16.30 4.93
CA ILE A 79 -4.23 15.46 4.52
C ILE A 79 -3.59 16.04 3.25
N GLU A 80 -4.40 16.29 2.22
CA GLU A 80 -3.95 16.83 0.94
C GLU A 80 -3.21 18.15 1.10
N THR A 81 -3.80 19.08 1.87
CA THR A 81 -3.23 20.42 2.07
C THR A 81 -1.93 20.36 2.88
N THR A 82 -1.89 19.56 3.95
CA THR A 82 -0.69 19.37 4.77
C THR A 82 0.43 18.72 3.96
N PHE A 83 0.13 17.64 3.23
CA PHE A 83 1.15 16.94 2.44
C PHE A 83 1.66 17.79 1.29
N LYS A 84 0.81 18.63 0.66
CA LYS A 84 1.25 19.64 -0.31
C LYS A 84 2.15 20.69 0.33
N LYS A 85 1.78 21.24 1.49
CA LYS A 85 2.60 22.22 2.23
C LYS A 85 3.99 21.69 2.57
N TRP A 86 4.07 20.40 2.92
CA TRP A 86 5.33 19.74 3.28
C TRP A 86 6.15 19.22 2.08
N SER A 87 5.58 19.25 0.86
CA SER A 87 6.25 18.82 -0.37
C SER A 87 7.21 19.92 -0.92
N PRO A 88 8.34 19.54 -1.57
CA PRO A 88 8.79 18.18 -1.83
C PRO A 88 9.43 17.51 -0.60
N ALA A 89 9.08 16.26 -0.34
CA ALA A 89 9.59 15.45 0.77
C ALA A 89 9.76 13.97 0.41
N ILE A 90 10.42 13.23 1.30
CA ILE A 90 10.42 11.76 1.30
C ILE A 90 9.32 11.30 2.25
N PHE A 91 8.24 10.75 1.71
CA PHE A 91 7.17 10.13 2.49
C PHE A 91 7.63 8.75 2.99
N VAL A 92 7.52 8.52 4.29
CA VAL A 92 8.05 7.33 4.98
C VAL A 92 6.96 6.75 5.86
N GLY A 93 6.79 5.44 5.83
CA GLY A 93 5.95 4.72 6.79
C GLY A 93 6.46 3.30 7.01
N TYR A 94 5.73 2.53 7.80
CA TYR A 94 6.06 1.14 8.11
C TYR A 94 5.06 0.20 7.44
N ASN A 95 5.47 -0.51 6.38
CA ASN A 95 4.59 -1.26 5.47
C ASN A 95 3.61 -0.39 4.67
N SER A 96 3.91 0.90 4.54
CA SER A 96 2.99 1.89 3.97
C SER A 96 2.81 1.78 2.46
N ILE A 97 3.80 1.30 1.73
CA ILE A 97 3.75 1.27 0.26
C ILE A 97 2.67 0.32 -0.29
N ASN A 98 2.34 -0.73 0.47
CA ASN A 98 1.33 -1.70 0.10
C ASN A 98 0.00 -1.51 0.82
N PHE A 99 -0.05 -0.62 1.82
CA PHE A 99 -1.22 -0.36 2.64
C PHE A 99 -1.63 1.12 2.54
N ASP A 100 -1.00 2.00 3.33
CA ASP A 100 -1.36 3.40 3.48
C ASP A 100 -1.35 4.17 2.15
N GLU A 101 -0.35 3.93 1.30
CA GLU A 101 -0.27 4.53 -0.03
C GLU A 101 -1.45 4.15 -0.92
N GLU A 102 -1.95 2.91 -0.83
CA GLU A 102 -3.13 2.50 -1.59
C GLU A 102 -4.39 3.13 -0.99
N PHE A 103 -4.48 3.25 0.34
CA PHE A 103 -5.57 3.98 1.00
C PHE A 103 -5.59 5.46 0.60
N ILE A 104 -4.46 6.16 0.61
CA ILE A 104 -4.36 7.57 0.20
C ILE A 104 -4.74 7.73 -1.27
N ARG A 105 -4.19 6.91 -2.18
CA ARG A 105 -4.52 6.99 -3.62
C ARG A 105 -6.00 6.78 -3.87
N LYS A 106 -6.58 5.74 -3.28
CA LYS A 106 -7.99 5.40 -3.47
C LYS A 106 -8.91 6.42 -2.82
N THR A 107 -8.53 6.94 -1.67
CA THR A 107 -9.25 8.00 -0.97
C THR A 107 -9.24 9.28 -1.81
N PHE A 108 -8.07 9.75 -2.26
CA PHE A 108 -7.94 10.92 -3.13
C PHE A 108 -8.71 10.74 -4.45
N PHE A 109 -8.63 9.56 -5.08
CA PHE A 109 -9.41 9.26 -6.28
C PHE A 109 -10.93 9.36 -6.04
N LYS A 110 -11.45 8.74 -4.98
CA LYS A 110 -12.87 8.79 -4.58
C LYS A 110 -13.32 10.18 -4.11
N THR A 111 -12.38 11.05 -3.76
CA THR A 111 -12.65 12.40 -3.24
C THR A 111 -12.22 13.49 -4.22
N LEU A 112 -11.87 13.14 -5.47
CA LEU A 112 -11.49 14.06 -6.55
C LEU A 112 -10.17 14.84 -6.35
N PHE A 113 -9.33 14.42 -5.40
CA PHE A 113 -7.97 14.93 -5.24
C PHE A 113 -6.95 14.14 -6.09
N GLU A 114 -5.74 14.69 -6.29
CA GLU A 114 -4.66 14.05 -7.05
C GLU A 114 -4.16 12.77 -6.35
N PRO A 115 -4.43 11.55 -6.89
CA PRO A 115 -4.14 10.30 -6.19
C PRO A 115 -2.66 10.06 -5.89
N TYR A 116 -1.76 10.62 -6.70
CA TYR A 116 -0.32 10.33 -6.62
C TYR A 116 0.48 11.47 -5.98
N LEU A 117 -0.14 12.25 -5.09
CA LEU A 117 0.47 13.38 -4.41
C LEU A 117 1.85 13.08 -3.82
N THR A 118 1.99 11.96 -3.10
CA THR A 118 3.24 11.53 -2.42
C THR A 118 4.34 11.08 -3.40
N GLN A 119 4.06 11.07 -4.71
CA GLN A 119 4.97 10.61 -5.75
C GLN A 119 5.31 11.66 -6.81
N PHE A 120 4.48 12.69 -6.94
CA PHE A 120 4.64 13.72 -7.95
C PHE A 120 5.39 14.93 -7.40
N ASN A 121 5.75 15.87 -8.28
CA ASN A 121 6.35 17.15 -7.92
C ASN A 121 7.65 17.06 -7.09
N GLY A 122 8.48 16.05 -7.38
CA GLY A 122 9.76 15.83 -6.69
C GLY A 122 9.64 15.03 -5.39
N ASN A 123 8.43 14.65 -4.96
CA ASN A 123 8.23 13.75 -3.84
C ASN A 123 8.81 12.37 -4.11
N LYS A 124 9.25 11.72 -3.04
CA LYS A 124 9.80 10.36 -3.04
C LYS A 124 9.14 9.56 -1.92
N ARG A 125 9.24 8.23 -1.96
CA ARG A 125 8.64 7.35 -0.96
C ARG A 125 9.55 6.22 -0.53
N VAL A 126 9.52 5.90 0.76
CA VAL A 126 10.36 4.86 1.36
C VAL A 126 9.52 4.05 2.33
N ASP A 127 9.76 2.73 2.39
CA ASP A 127 9.09 1.83 3.32
C ASP A 127 10.08 1.18 4.28
N VAL A 128 9.93 1.49 5.56
CA VAL A 128 10.86 1.07 6.61
C VAL A 128 10.83 -0.44 6.82
N ILE A 129 9.73 -1.15 6.51
CA ILE A 129 9.67 -2.60 6.74
C ILE A 129 10.64 -3.37 5.84
N GLY A 130 10.76 -2.95 4.58
CA GLY A 130 11.69 -3.55 3.62
C GLY A 130 13.14 -3.33 4.06
N MET A 131 13.44 -2.09 4.46
CA MET A 131 14.75 -1.71 4.97
C MET A 131 15.11 -2.42 6.27
N THR A 132 14.14 -2.63 7.16
CA THR A 132 14.33 -3.35 8.43
C THR A 132 14.70 -4.81 8.16
N ARG A 133 13.97 -5.48 7.26
CA ARG A 133 14.23 -6.87 6.88
C ARG A 133 15.61 -7.03 6.24
N ALA A 134 15.94 -6.18 5.26
CA ALA A 134 17.24 -6.18 4.62
C ALA A 134 18.37 -5.88 5.61
N SER A 135 18.18 -4.90 6.50
CA SER A 135 19.16 -4.57 7.53
C SER A 135 19.40 -5.74 8.46
N LYS A 136 18.34 -6.44 8.92
CA LYS A 136 18.51 -7.62 9.76
C LYS A 136 19.27 -8.74 9.08
N PHE A 137 19.13 -8.91 7.76
CA PHE A 137 19.89 -9.91 7.02
C PHE A 137 21.35 -9.52 6.83
N TYR A 138 21.62 -8.32 6.31
CA TYR A 138 22.98 -7.88 5.97
C TYR A 138 23.78 -7.38 7.17
N PHE A 139 23.12 -6.94 8.24
CA PHE A 139 23.73 -6.35 9.43
C PHE A 139 23.00 -6.92 10.66
N PRO A 140 23.20 -8.21 11.02
CA PRO A 140 22.37 -8.92 11.98
C PRO A 140 22.31 -8.31 13.38
N ASP A 141 23.32 -7.53 13.76
CA ASP A 141 23.40 -6.85 15.05
C ASP A 141 22.64 -5.51 15.07
N CYS A 142 22.08 -5.04 13.94
CA CYS A 142 21.43 -3.74 13.84
C CYS A 142 20.18 -3.61 14.73
N LEU A 143 19.40 -4.69 14.82
CA LEU A 143 18.11 -4.75 15.52
C LEU A 143 17.85 -6.16 16.03
N LYS A 144 17.21 -6.26 17.19
CA LYS A 144 16.57 -7.49 17.67
C LYS A 144 15.22 -7.65 16.98
N VAL A 145 14.86 -8.89 16.64
CA VAL A 145 13.61 -9.22 15.95
C VAL A 145 12.96 -10.42 16.62
N GLY A 146 11.63 -10.48 16.61
CA GLY A 146 10.90 -11.61 17.18
C GLY A 146 11.09 -12.87 16.35
N ILE A 147 10.74 -14.01 16.93
CA ILE A 147 10.71 -15.31 16.25
C ILE A 147 9.37 -15.95 16.57
N ASN A 148 8.64 -16.41 15.55
CA ASN A 148 7.38 -17.13 15.76
C ASN A 148 7.61 -18.62 16.04
N GLU A 149 6.53 -19.34 16.35
CA GLU A 149 6.54 -20.78 16.67
C GLU A 149 7.16 -21.65 15.55
N LYS A 150 7.14 -21.17 14.30
CA LYS A 150 7.74 -21.86 13.14
C LYS A 150 9.21 -21.52 12.92
N GLY A 151 9.83 -20.75 13.82
CA GLY A 151 11.22 -20.30 13.72
C GLY A 151 11.45 -19.17 12.71
N ASN A 152 10.40 -18.56 12.16
CA ASN A 152 10.55 -17.43 11.24
C ASN A 152 10.63 -16.10 12.00
N GLN A 153 11.42 -15.17 11.46
CA GLN A 153 11.55 -13.82 12.03
C GLN A 153 10.23 -13.02 11.92
N VAL A 154 9.93 -12.25 12.96
CA VAL A 154 8.74 -11.41 13.08
C VAL A 154 9.18 -9.94 13.07
N PHE A 155 8.59 -9.17 12.16
CA PHE A 155 8.88 -7.75 11.93
C PHE A 155 7.64 -6.88 12.13
N LYS A 156 6.75 -7.26 13.06
CA LYS A 156 5.67 -6.36 13.48
C LYS A 156 6.26 -5.23 14.33
N LEU A 157 5.74 -4.01 14.19
CA LEU A 157 6.34 -2.82 14.79
C LEU A 157 6.30 -2.83 16.32
N ASP A 158 5.18 -3.28 16.91
CA ASP A 158 5.01 -3.58 18.33
C ASP A 158 6.09 -4.53 18.89
N VAL A 159 6.31 -5.67 18.24
CA VAL A 159 7.31 -6.67 18.64
C VAL A 159 8.73 -6.11 18.49
N LEU A 160 9.00 -5.36 17.41
CA LEU A 160 10.32 -4.78 17.18
C LEU A 160 10.66 -3.69 18.19
N THR A 161 9.73 -2.79 18.47
CA THR A 161 9.93 -1.69 19.41
C THR A 161 10.20 -2.22 20.82
N GLU A 162 9.39 -3.17 21.30
CA GLU A 162 9.59 -3.84 22.58
C GLU A 162 11.00 -4.45 22.69
N LEU A 163 11.40 -5.28 21.71
CA LEU A 163 12.69 -5.97 21.74
C LEU A 163 13.89 -5.03 21.66
N ASN A 164 13.72 -3.83 21.10
CA ASN A 164 14.78 -2.84 20.97
C ASN A 164 14.67 -1.71 22.00
N ASN A 165 13.85 -1.86 23.05
CA ASN A 165 13.63 -0.89 24.12
C ASN A 165 13.18 0.49 23.62
N ILE A 166 12.32 0.50 22.60
CA ILE A 166 11.69 1.71 22.06
C ILE A 166 10.29 1.82 22.68
N PHE A 167 9.99 2.96 23.28
CA PHE A 167 8.63 3.24 23.75
C PHE A 167 7.67 3.28 22.56
N HIS A 168 6.54 2.58 22.67
CA HIS A 168 5.58 2.48 21.59
C HIS A 168 4.14 2.38 22.13
N ASN A 169 3.31 3.35 21.78
CA ASN A 169 1.87 3.27 21.94
C ASN A 169 1.28 2.59 20.69
N ALA A 170 1.29 1.26 20.65
CA ALA A 170 0.89 0.51 19.46
C ALA A 170 -0.61 0.66 19.14
N HIS A 171 -0.93 0.63 17.84
CA HIS A 171 -2.28 0.78 17.29
C HIS A 171 -2.89 2.15 17.63
N ASP A 172 -2.02 3.15 17.56
CA ASP A 172 -2.35 4.57 17.58
C ASP A 172 -1.45 5.21 16.54
N ALA A 173 -2.03 5.86 15.52
CA ALA A 173 -1.29 6.36 14.38
C ALA A 173 -0.06 7.21 14.78
N MET A 174 -0.16 8.06 15.81
CA MET A 174 0.99 8.88 16.24
C MET A 174 2.06 8.01 16.92
N GLY A 175 1.64 7.06 17.75
CA GLY A 175 2.54 6.06 18.36
C GLY A 175 3.31 5.25 17.31
N ASP A 176 2.64 4.79 16.26
CA ASP A 176 3.25 4.04 15.15
C ASP A 176 4.18 4.94 14.31
N VAL A 177 3.86 6.22 14.12
CA VAL A 177 4.76 7.21 13.47
C VAL A 177 6.03 7.44 14.30
N ASP A 178 5.91 7.71 15.60
CA ASP A 178 7.05 7.93 16.49
C ASP A 178 7.95 6.67 16.54
N ALA A 179 7.35 5.48 16.64
CA ALA A 179 8.07 4.21 16.59
C ALA A 179 8.83 4.01 15.26
N THR A 180 8.19 4.35 14.14
CA THR A 180 8.81 4.26 12.81
C THR A 180 10.03 5.16 12.68
N ILE A 181 9.98 6.38 13.25
CA ILE A 181 11.12 7.30 13.30
C ILE A 181 12.29 6.70 14.08
N GLU A 182 12.04 6.09 15.24
CA GLU A 182 13.09 5.47 16.05
C GLU A 182 13.74 4.28 15.35
N ILE A 183 12.95 3.43 14.67
CA ILE A 183 13.51 2.37 13.83
C ILE A 183 14.37 2.97 12.70
N ALA A 184 13.89 4.01 12.01
CA ALA A 184 14.64 4.68 10.96
C ALA A 184 15.99 5.24 11.44
N LYS A 185 16.04 5.85 12.64
CA LYS A 185 17.30 6.31 13.28
C LYS A 185 18.29 5.17 13.51
N ILE A 186 17.81 4.02 14.00
CA ILE A 186 18.65 2.84 14.19
C ILE A 186 19.20 2.38 12.84
N LEU A 187 18.35 2.25 11.81
CA LEU A 187 18.76 1.79 10.48
C LEU A 187 19.77 2.73 9.83
N GLN A 188 19.58 4.05 9.93
CA GLN A 188 20.51 5.05 9.41
C GLN A 188 21.91 4.88 10.05
N THR A 189 21.97 4.61 11.35
CA THR A 189 23.23 4.51 12.09
C THR A 189 23.92 3.15 11.91
N SER A 190 23.16 2.06 12.05
CA SER A 190 23.69 0.69 12.14
C SER A 190 23.73 -0.06 10.80
N SER A 191 22.93 0.38 9.83
CA SER A 191 22.76 -0.26 8.52
C SER A 191 22.71 0.79 7.40
N ASN A 192 23.61 1.78 7.48
CA ASN A 192 23.61 2.94 6.57
C ASN A 192 23.64 2.55 5.08
N LYS A 193 24.25 1.40 4.74
CA LYS A 193 24.27 0.90 3.36
C LYS A 193 22.86 0.55 2.85
N VAL A 194 22.06 -0.16 3.67
CA VAL A 194 20.65 -0.46 3.36
C VAL A 194 19.81 0.81 3.42
N TRP A 195 20.08 1.69 4.39
CA TRP A 195 19.39 2.97 4.49
C TRP A 195 19.51 3.78 3.19
N ASN A 196 20.75 3.98 2.73
CA ASN A 196 21.03 4.69 1.49
C ASN A 196 20.48 3.96 0.25
N ALA A 197 20.44 2.63 0.25
CA ALA A 197 19.80 1.87 -0.83
C ALA A 197 18.30 2.17 -0.92
N GLY A 198 17.59 2.17 0.22
CA GLY A 198 16.17 2.55 0.26
C GLY A 198 15.94 3.98 -0.24
N LEU A 199 16.80 4.93 0.14
CA LEU A 199 16.72 6.33 -0.32
C LEU A 199 17.09 6.54 -1.80
N LYS A 200 17.89 5.66 -2.40
CA LYS A 200 18.23 5.74 -3.84
C LYS A 200 17.18 5.06 -4.70
N ASN A 201 16.57 3.98 -4.22
CA ASN A 201 15.64 3.15 -4.98
C ASN A 201 14.17 3.52 -4.73
N ASN A 202 13.84 4.81 -4.65
CA ASN A 202 12.50 5.28 -4.26
C ASN A 202 11.62 5.77 -5.42
N ASN A 203 12.12 5.74 -6.65
CA ASN A 203 11.32 5.95 -7.85
C ASN A 203 11.77 5.04 -9.00
N LYS A 204 10.89 4.89 -9.99
CA LYS A 204 11.09 3.94 -11.11
C LYS A 204 12.38 4.20 -11.88
N ILE A 205 12.68 5.48 -12.16
CA ILE A 205 13.82 5.88 -13.00
C ILE A 205 15.12 5.53 -12.28
N ASP A 206 15.24 5.87 -11.00
CA ASP A 206 16.45 5.57 -10.23
C ASP A 206 16.68 4.06 -10.08
N VAL A 207 15.62 3.28 -9.86
CA VAL A 207 15.69 1.81 -9.83
C VAL A 207 16.15 1.24 -11.17
N ASP A 208 15.55 1.70 -12.28
CA ASP A 208 15.92 1.24 -13.62
C ASP A 208 17.39 1.57 -13.95
N ASN A 209 17.82 2.79 -13.61
CA ASN A 209 19.21 3.23 -13.80
C ASN A 209 20.17 2.38 -12.97
N PHE A 210 19.83 2.09 -11.72
CA PHE A 210 20.64 1.23 -10.85
C PHE A 210 20.82 -0.17 -11.45
N LEU A 211 19.74 -0.77 -11.98
CA LEU A 211 19.78 -2.08 -12.61
C LEU A 211 20.60 -2.10 -13.91
N ILE A 212 20.57 -1.02 -14.70
CA ILE A 212 21.32 -0.92 -15.96
C ILE A 212 22.81 -0.69 -15.72
N GLN A 213 23.15 0.11 -14.71
CA GLN A 213 24.54 0.48 -14.40
C GLN A 213 25.33 -0.64 -13.73
N ASN A 214 24.65 -1.57 -13.05
CA ASN A 214 25.29 -2.66 -12.31
C ASN A 214 25.08 -4.00 -13.03
N ASN A 215 26.18 -4.69 -13.36
CA ASN A 215 26.10 -6.02 -13.99
C ASN A 215 25.49 -7.07 -13.05
N ILE A 216 25.74 -6.94 -11.74
CA ILE A 216 25.19 -7.80 -10.68
C ILE A 216 24.52 -6.88 -9.67
N VAL A 217 23.27 -7.17 -9.37
CA VAL A 217 22.47 -6.49 -8.35
C VAL A 217 22.00 -7.51 -7.32
N CYS A 218 22.14 -7.19 -6.05
CA CYS A 218 21.59 -7.95 -4.95
C CYS A 218 20.20 -7.38 -4.63
N MET A 219 19.16 -8.20 -4.77
CA MET A 219 17.78 -7.83 -4.41
C MET A 219 17.28 -8.70 -3.26
N ASP A 220 16.33 -8.16 -2.50
CA ASP A 220 15.59 -8.89 -1.49
C ASP A 220 14.20 -9.32 -1.96
N GLU A 221 13.71 -10.43 -1.40
CA GLU A 221 12.38 -10.96 -1.65
C GLU A 221 11.82 -11.56 -0.36
N TYR A 222 10.74 -10.96 0.16
CA TYR A 222 10.03 -11.48 1.33
C TYR A 222 8.79 -12.26 0.91
N LEU A 223 8.79 -13.57 1.11
CA LEU A 223 7.70 -14.47 0.71
C LEU A 223 7.44 -15.51 1.80
N PHE A 224 6.16 -15.71 2.14
CA PHE A 224 5.70 -16.73 3.09
C PHE A 224 6.43 -16.69 4.45
N GLY A 225 6.68 -15.47 4.96
CA GLY A 225 7.38 -15.27 6.23
C GLY A 225 8.89 -15.48 6.17
N LYS A 226 9.47 -15.64 4.97
CA LYS A 226 10.91 -15.86 4.78
C LYS A 226 11.52 -14.73 3.97
N PHE A 227 12.66 -14.25 4.45
CA PHE A 227 13.51 -13.30 3.73
C PHE A 227 14.47 -14.07 2.83
N ASN A 228 14.43 -13.78 1.54
CA ASN A 228 15.30 -14.38 0.53
C ASN A 228 16.12 -13.28 -0.13
N VAL A 229 17.31 -13.62 -0.57
CA VAL A 229 18.23 -12.71 -1.27
C VAL A 229 18.65 -13.32 -2.59
N HIS A 230 18.75 -12.49 -3.61
CA HIS A 230 19.07 -12.91 -4.96
C HIS A 230 20.15 -12.02 -5.58
N ALA A 231 21.18 -12.63 -6.15
CA ALA A 231 22.11 -11.92 -7.02
C ALA A 231 21.59 -12.06 -8.45
N VAL A 232 21.22 -10.95 -9.06
CA VAL A 232 20.51 -10.94 -10.34
C VAL A 232 21.20 -10.03 -11.36
N THR A 233 20.91 -10.24 -12.63
CA THR A 233 21.31 -9.34 -13.71
C THR A 233 20.09 -8.96 -14.57
N TYR A 234 20.04 -7.72 -15.07
CA TYR A 234 18.88 -7.20 -15.80
C TYR A 234 18.71 -7.87 -17.17
N VAL A 235 17.47 -8.26 -17.50
CA VAL A 235 17.10 -8.90 -18.77
C VAL A 235 16.27 -7.95 -19.64
N CYS A 236 15.06 -7.62 -19.19
CA CYS A 236 14.08 -6.82 -19.92
C CYS A 236 13.02 -6.25 -18.98
N LYS A 237 11.97 -5.64 -19.52
CA LYS A 237 10.76 -5.23 -18.78
C LYS A 237 9.55 -6.01 -19.28
N ASN A 238 8.61 -6.28 -18.37
CA ASN A 238 7.30 -6.82 -18.71
C ASN A 238 6.32 -5.72 -19.17
N GLN A 239 5.07 -6.09 -19.42
CA GLN A 239 3.99 -5.21 -19.91
C GLN A 239 3.62 -4.11 -18.91
N PHE A 240 3.91 -4.31 -17.62
CA PHE A 240 3.70 -3.31 -16.56
C PHE A 240 4.92 -2.38 -16.37
N ASN A 241 5.94 -2.49 -17.23
CA ASN A 241 7.24 -1.83 -17.11
C ASN A 241 8.04 -2.22 -15.86
N TYR A 242 7.77 -3.40 -15.28
CA TYR A 242 8.57 -3.93 -14.18
C TYR A 242 9.80 -4.68 -14.71
N PRO A 243 11.01 -4.32 -14.25
CA PRO A 243 12.23 -5.04 -14.58
C PRO A 243 12.14 -6.53 -14.28
N GLN A 244 12.68 -7.32 -15.18
CA GLN A 244 12.83 -8.76 -15.11
C GLN A 244 14.31 -9.07 -15.11
N CYS A 245 14.78 -9.80 -14.11
CA CYS A 245 16.19 -10.06 -13.90
C CYS A 245 16.45 -11.57 -13.82
N PHE A 246 17.55 -12.02 -14.39
CA PHE A 246 17.99 -13.42 -14.34
C PHE A 246 18.68 -13.67 -13.00
N ASP A 247 18.28 -14.72 -12.29
CA ASP A 247 18.91 -15.14 -11.02
C ASP A 247 20.20 -15.91 -11.28
N LEU A 248 21.34 -15.33 -10.86
CA LEU A 248 22.70 -15.82 -11.14
C LEU A 248 23.07 -17.07 -10.34
N ILE A 249 22.17 -17.57 -9.49
CA ILE A 249 22.30 -18.93 -8.93
C ILE A 249 22.32 -19.98 -10.06
N HIS A 250 21.60 -19.71 -11.14
CA HIS A 250 21.50 -20.56 -12.33
C HIS A 250 22.67 -20.32 -13.29
N ASP A 251 23.08 -21.37 -14.00
CA ASP A 251 24.03 -21.23 -15.11
C ASP A 251 23.29 -20.80 -16.39
N PRO A 252 23.58 -19.63 -16.99
CA PRO A 252 22.88 -19.16 -18.17
C PRO A 252 23.07 -20.09 -19.39
N LEU A 253 24.17 -20.84 -19.46
CA LEU A 253 24.44 -21.77 -20.56
C LEU A 253 23.41 -22.89 -20.64
N ASP A 254 22.74 -23.22 -19.54
CA ASP A 254 21.66 -24.21 -19.51
C ASP A 254 20.38 -23.71 -20.20
N TYR A 255 20.22 -22.41 -20.44
CA TYR A 255 18.94 -21.80 -20.83
C TYR A 255 18.99 -20.99 -22.13
N ILE A 256 20.13 -20.40 -22.48
CA ILE A 256 20.23 -19.41 -23.56
C ILE A 256 19.81 -19.96 -24.94
N ASP A 257 20.10 -21.24 -25.18
CA ASP A 257 19.81 -21.93 -26.45
C ASP A 257 18.48 -22.69 -26.44
N MET A 258 17.74 -22.67 -25.32
CA MET A 258 16.45 -23.34 -25.24
C MET A 258 15.42 -22.73 -26.20
N SER A 259 14.49 -23.58 -26.63
CA SER A 259 13.28 -23.15 -27.34
C SER A 259 12.38 -22.33 -26.40
N ILE A 260 11.53 -21.45 -26.96
CA ILE A 260 10.53 -20.69 -26.19
C ILE A 260 9.65 -21.63 -25.35
N LYS A 261 9.26 -22.78 -25.93
CA LYS A 261 8.43 -23.78 -25.26
C LYS A 261 9.11 -24.34 -24.01
N ASP A 262 10.37 -24.75 -24.11
CA ASP A 262 11.10 -25.33 -22.99
C ASP A 262 11.44 -24.27 -21.94
N LEU A 263 11.81 -23.07 -22.38
CA LEU A 263 12.10 -21.94 -21.51
C LEU A 263 10.86 -21.54 -20.69
N LYS A 264 9.67 -21.55 -21.30
CA LYS A 264 8.39 -21.29 -20.60
C LYS A 264 8.11 -22.31 -19.50
N ILE A 265 8.50 -23.58 -19.69
CA ILE A 265 8.41 -24.61 -18.64
C ILE A 265 9.42 -24.32 -17.54
N LYS A 266 10.68 -24.02 -17.89
CA LYS A 266 11.74 -23.72 -16.92
C LYS A 266 11.47 -22.48 -16.08
N MET A 267 10.93 -21.41 -16.66
CA MET A 267 10.56 -20.17 -15.93
C MET A 267 9.53 -20.40 -14.82
N LYS A 268 8.72 -21.46 -14.90
CA LYS A 268 7.72 -21.82 -13.89
C LYS A 268 8.27 -22.70 -12.76
N GLN A 269 9.46 -23.28 -12.94
CA GLN A 269 10.08 -24.14 -11.94
C GLN A 269 10.70 -23.32 -10.80
N LYS A 270 10.85 -23.95 -9.62
CA LYS A 270 11.55 -23.37 -8.47
C LYS A 270 12.96 -23.99 -8.37
N PRO A 271 14.00 -23.21 -7.98
CA PRO A 271 13.99 -21.75 -7.85
C PRO A 271 13.70 -21.06 -9.19
N LYS A 272 13.07 -19.88 -9.13
CA LYS A 272 12.63 -19.16 -10.34
C LYS A 272 13.83 -18.57 -11.07
N LEU A 273 13.90 -18.85 -12.38
CA LEU A 273 14.92 -18.32 -13.29
C LEU A 273 14.90 -16.80 -13.41
N ILE A 274 13.70 -16.23 -13.54
CA ILE A 274 13.47 -14.80 -13.74
C ILE A 274 12.77 -14.23 -12.50
N LYS A 275 13.36 -13.18 -11.95
CA LYS A 275 12.88 -12.41 -10.80
C LYS A 275 12.32 -11.08 -11.28
N GLU A 276 11.08 -10.82 -10.91
CA GLU A 276 10.43 -9.53 -11.17
C GLU A 276 10.79 -8.54 -10.05
N ILE A 277 11.16 -7.32 -10.42
CA ILE A 277 11.38 -6.22 -9.49
C ILE A 277 10.29 -5.17 -9.73
N LYS A 278 9.45 -4.92 -8.72
CA LYS A 278 8.46 -3.84 -8.75
C LYS A 278 9.14 -2.50 -8.47
N ASN A 279 9.67 -1.87 -9.52
CA ASN A 279 10.45 -0.62 -9.45
C ASN A 279 9.68 0.61 -8.90
N ASN A 280 8.37 0.49 -8.66
CA ASN A 280 7.52 1.50 -8.05
C ASN A 280 7.12 1.20 -6.60
N LYS A 281 7.70 0.17 -5.98
CA LYS A 281 7.36 -0.31 -4.63
C LYS A 281 8.58 -0.31 -3.69
N ASN A 282 9.52 0.63 -3.90
CA ASN A 282 10.76 0.81 -3.13
C ASN A 282 11.54 -0.51 -2.87
N PRO A 283 11.94 -1.24 -3.93
CA PRO A 283 12.72 -2.46 -3.75
C PRO A 283 14.10 -2.13 -3.13
N ILE A 284 14.60 -2.98 -2.23
CA ILE A 284 15.93 -2.79 -1.65
C ILE A 284 16.96 -3.46 -2.54
N LEU A 285 17.58 -2.64 -3.40
CA LEU A 285 18.64 -3.08 -4.32
C LEU A 285 20.01 -2.62 -3.81
N LEU A 286 20.91 -3.58 -3.66
CA LEU A 286 22.30 -3.39 -3.25
C LEU A 286 23.23 -3.80 -4.40
N ASP A 287 24.43 -3.24 -4.44
CA ASP A 287 25.46 -3.66 -5.38
C ASP A 287 26.14 -4.97 -4.94
N SER A 288 27.01 -5.53 -5.80
CA SER A 288 27.66 -6.82 -5.58
C SER A 288 28.59 -6.90 -4.37
N SER A 289 28.90 -5.78 -3.70
CA SER A 289 29.74 -5.78 -2.49
C SER A 289 29.03 -6.27 -1.22
N VAL A 290 27.85 -6.90 -1.33
CA VAL A 290 27.21 -7.66 -0.25
C VAL A 290 27.10 -9.16 -0.54
N ILE A 291 27.68 -9.65 -1.63
CA ILE A 291 27.64 -11.08 -2.02
C ILE A 291 28.30 -11.99 -0.98
N ASP A 292 29.31 -11.51 -0.27
CA ASP A 292 29.97 -12.20 0.85
C ASP A 292 29.01 -12.53 2.00
N LYS A 293 27.90 -11.78 2.12
CA LYS A 293 26.83 -12.01 3.10
C LYS A 293 25.72 -12.94 2.58
N MET A 294 25.87 -13.47 1.37
CA MET A 294 24.87 -14.29 0.69
C MET A 294 25.46 -15.69 0.43
N PRO A 295 25.36 -16.66 1.38
CA PRO A 295 26.17 -17.88 1.38
C PRO A 295 26.14 -18.69 0.08
N VAL A 296 24.96 -18.81 -0.52
CA VAL A 296 24.79 -19.55 -1.79
C VAL A 296 25.57 -18.88 -2.93
N TYR A 297 25.50 -17.56 -3.06
CA TYR A 297 26.20 -16.82 -4.11
C TYR A 297 27.69 -16.64 -3.81
N GLN A 298 28.04 -16.50 -2.53
CA GLN A 298 29.43 -16.51 -2.07
C GLN A 298 30.13 -17.82 -2.49
N SER A 299 29.45 -18.97 -2.35
CA SER A 299 30.01 -20.27 -2.75
C SER A 299 30.21 -20.43 -4.26
N ILE A 300 29.40 -19.75 -5.08
CA ILE A 300 29.57 -19.71 -6.55
C ILE A 300 30.81 -18.88 -6.93
N GLY A 301 31.07 -17.81 -6.18
CA GLY A 301 32.23 -16.94 -6.37
C GLY A 301 31.97 -15.81 -7.37
N MET A 302 32.57 -14.65 -7.10
CA MET A 302 32.34 -13.42 -7.87
C MET A 302 32.73 -13.52 -9.35
N GLU A 303 33.79 -14.27 -9.66
CA GLU A 303 34.26 -14.48 -11.04
C GLU A 303 33.21 -15.19 -11.88
N VAL A 304 32.65 -16.29 -11.36
CA VAL A 304 31.59 -17.06 -12.02
C VAL A 304 30.33 -16.21 -12.15
N LEU A 305 29.90 -15.52 -11.09
CA LEU A 305 28.72 -14.65 -11.13
C LEU A 305 28.87 -13.53 -12.18
N THR A 306 30.06 -12.94 -12.29
CA THR A 306 30.36 -11.90 -13.28
C THR A 306 30.29 -12.45 -14.69
N HIS A 307 30.91 -13.60 -14.94
CA HIS A 307 30.85 -14.28 -16.23
C HIS A 307 29.41 -14.62 -16.64
N ARG A 308 28.60 -15.14 -15.69
CA ARG A 308 27.18 -15.44 -15.93
C ARG A 308 26.37 -14.19 -16.28
N ALA A 309 26.63 -13.08 -15.59
CA ALA A 309 25.98 -11.81 -15.89
C ALA A 309 26.35 -11.28 -17.28
N GLU A 310 27.61 -11.42 -17.70
CA GLU A 310 28.08 -11.02 -19.03
C GLU A 310 27.41 -11.81 -20.14
N ILE A 311 27.27 -13.13 -19.99
CA ILE A 311 26.54 -13.98 -20.95
C ILE A 311 25.13 -13.43 -21.15
N ILE A 312 24.35 -13.27 -20.07
CA ILE A 312 22.98 -12.76 -20.17
C ILE A 312 22.94 -11.36 -20.80
N LYS A 313 23.90 -10.49 -20.46
CA LYS A 313 23.97 -9.13 -21.02
C LYS A 313 24.15 -9.14 -22.54
N GLN A 314 24.94 -10.08 -23.07
CA GLN A 314 25.26 -10.22 -24.49
C GLN A 314 24.20 -11.04 -25.27
N SER A 315 23.40 -11.87 -24.59
CA SER A 315 22.39 -12.73 -25.21
C SER A 315 21.09 -12.00 -25.58
N SER A 316 21.11 -11.22 -26.67
CA SER A 316 19.91 -10.51 -27.18
C SER A 316 18.76 -11.45 -27.56
N ASP A 317 19.06 -12.62 -28.14
CA ASP A 317 18.04 -13.63 -28.48
C ASP A 317 17.30 -14.14 -27.25
N PHE A 318 18.03 -14.48 -26.18
CA PHE A 318 17.45 -14.90 -24.90
C PHE A 318 16.53 -13.82 -24.32
N LYS A 319 16.96 -12.55 -24.31
CA LYS A 319 16.14 -11.41 -23.83
C LYS A 319 14.83 -11.29 -24.60
N ASN A 320 14.89 -11.43 -25.92
CA ASN A 320 13.70 -11.39 -26.78
C ASN A 320 12.75 -12.56 -26.50
N LYS A 321 13.28 -13.78 -26.33
CA LYS A 321 12.47 -14.96 -25.95
C LYS A 321 11.75 -14.74 -24.62
N ILE A 322 12.45 -14.23 -23.60
CA ILE A 322 11.84 -13.91 -22.29
C ILE A 322 10.72 -12.87 -22.46
N GLN A 323 10.96 -11.80 -23.22
CA GLN A 323 9.95 -10.76 -23.45
C GLN A 323 8.70 -11.31 -24.16
N THR A 324 8.87 -12.17 -25.16
CA THR A 324 7.76 -12.86 -25.84
C THR A 324 6.97 -13.74 -24.89
N ILE A 325 7.64 -14.55 -24.05
CA ILE A 325 6.96 -15.41 -23.07
C ILE A 325 6.12 -14.57 -22.10
N LEU A 326 6.67 -13.48 -21.59
CA LEU A 326 5.96 -12.59 -20.66
C LEU A 326 4.74 -11.94 -21.33
N PHE A 327 4.86 -11.55 -22.60
CA PHE A 327 3.74 -10.99 -23.38
C PHE A 327 2.62 -11.99 -23.58
N GLU A 328 2.95 -13.22 -24.00
CA GLU A 328 1.95 -14.29 -24.13
C GLU A 328 1.24 -14.57 -22.80
N GLU A 329 1.99 -14.59 -21.68
CA GLU A 329 1.41 -14.80 -20.35
C GLU A 329 0.49 -13.66 -19.92
N TYR A 330 0.83 -12.42 -20.27
CA TYR A 330 -0.05 -11.27 -20.04
C TYR A 330 -1.33 -11.37 -20.86
N GLU A 331 -1.23 -11.58 -22.17
CA GLU A 331 -2.41 -11.71 -23.06
C GLU A 331 -3.34 -12.83 -22.60
N THR A 332 -2.78 -13.99 -22.23
CA THR A 332 -3.56 -15.12 -21.71
C THR A 332 -4.35 -14.73 -20.45
N LYS A 333 -3.74 -13.97 -19.53
CA LYS A 333 -4.42 -13.48 -18.31
C LYS A 333 -5.50 -12.46 -18.60
N GLN A 334 -5.31 -11.62 -19.62
CA GLN A 334 -6.31 -10.64 -20.03
C GLN A 334 -7.53 -11.32 -20.66
N MET A 335 -7.32 -12.38 -21.44
CA MET A 335 -8.40 -13.19 -22.03
C MET A 335 -9.22 -13.96 -20.98
N THR A 336 -8.64 -14.29 -19.83
CA THR A 336 -9.32 -15.02 -18.74
C THR A 336 -9.81 -14.12 -17.60
N LYS A 337 -9.73 -12.79 -17.77
CA LYS A 337 -10.17 -11.84 -16.75
C LYS A 337 -11.69 -11.91 -16.56
N SER A 338 -12.14 -11.73 -15.32
CA SER A 338 -13.56 -11.71 -14.96
C SER A 338 -14.34 -10.72 -15.84
N GLN A 339 -15.55 -11.13 -16.25
CA GLN A 339 -16.50 -10.29 -16.98
C GLN A 339 -17.43 -9.50 -16.05
N ILE A 340 -17.25 -9.61 -14.73
CA ILE A 340 -18.00 -8.80 -13.76
C ILE A 340 -17.64 -7.32 -13.97
N ASP A 341 -18.66 -6.47 -14.03
CA ASP A 341 -18.49 -5.03 -14.16
C ASP A 341 -17.62 -4.48 -13.01
N ILE A 342 -16.69 -3.59 -13.37
CA ILE A 342 -15.79 -2.93 -12.42
C ILE A 342 -16.55 -1.75 -11.82
N MET A 343 -16.71 -1.73 -10.51
CA MET A 343 -17.35 -0.59 -9.83
C MET A 343 -16.46 0.65 -9.91
N PRO A 344 -17.03 1.88 -9.88
CA PRO A 344 -16.25 3.10 -9.92
C PRO A 344 -15.08 3.12 -8.92
N GLU A 345 -15.28 2.65 -7.69
CA GLU A 345 -14.27 2.58 -6.61
C GLU A 345 -13.07 1.69 -6.98
N GLU A 346 -13.31 0.64 -7.76
CA GLU A 346 -12.30 -0.33 -8.20
C GLU A 346 -11.48 0.21 -9.39
N SER A 347 -11.95 1.26 -10.06
CA SER A 347 -11.55 1.61 -11.42
C SER A 347 -10.30 2.50 -11.57
N ILE A 348 -9.65 2.91 -10.47
CA ILE A 348 -8.46 3.79 -10.50
C ILE A 348 -7.36 3.27 -11.47
N TYR A 349 -7.22 1.95 -11.61
CA TYR A 349 -6.20 1.29 -12.42
C TYR A 349 -6.72 0.69 -13.73
N SER A 350 -8.01 0.87 -14.06
CA SER A 350 -8.64 0.28 -15.25
C SER A 350 -9.35 1.28 -16.17
N GLY A 351 -9.56 2.53 -15.75
CA GLY A 351 -10.22 3.57 -16.57
C GLY A 351 -9.31 4.72 -17.05
N GLY A 352 -7.99 4.61 -16.88
CA GLY A 352 -7.05 5.66 -17.27
C GLY A 352 -7.04 6.88 -16.33
N PHE A 353 -6.14 7.83 -16.62
CA PHE A 353 -5.95 9.06 -15.85
C PHE A 353 -6.89 10.18 -16.30
N PRO A 354 -7.26 11.12 -15.40
CA PRO A 354 -8.07 12.27 -15.79
C PRO A 354 -7.31 13.15 -16.77
N ASP A 355 -8.01 13.63 -17.80
CA ASP A 355 -7.48 14.61 -18.73
C ASP A 355 -7.49 16.03 -18.11
N ASN A 356 -7.08 17.04 -18.87
CA ASN A 356 -7.03 18.42 -18.38
C ASN A 356 -8.43 19.01 -18.09
N HIS A 357 -9.47 18.55 -18.80
CA HIS A 357 -10.86 18.98 -18.55
C HIS A 357 -11.32 18.44 -17.20
N GLU A 358 -11.17 17.13 -16.98
CA GLU A 358 -11.53 16.48 -15.71
C GLU A 358 -10.77 17.12 -14.54
N LYS A 359 -9.44 17.33 -14.67
CA LYS A 359 -8.63 17.99 -13.63
C LYS A 359 -9.08 19.42 -13.32
N SER A 360 -9.43 20.20 -14.33
CA SER A 360 -9.96 21.55 -14.12
C SER A 360 -11.27 21.49 -13.33
N LYS A 361 -12.17 20.56 -13.66
CA LYS A 361 -13.45 20.42 -12.97
C LYS A 361 -13.29 19.93 -11.52
N MET A 362 -12.31 19.09 -11.23
CA MET A 362 -11.96 18.71 -9.85
C MET A 362 -11.53 19.95 -9.03
N ILE A 363 -10.69 20.82 -9.60
CA ILE A 363 -10.25 22.07 -8.94
C ILE A 363 -11.46 22.99 -8.71
N ASP A 364 -12.29 23.20 -9.73
CA ASP A 364 -13.51 24.02 -9.61
C ASP A 364 -14.40 23.48 -8.49
N PHE A 365 -14.63 22.17 -8.46
CA PHE A 365 -15.45 21.50 -7.44
C PHE A 365 -14.93 21.78 -6.02
N HIS A 366 -13.62 21.67 -5.77
CA HIS A 366 -13.07 21.90 -4.43
C HIS A 366 -13.09 23.37 -3.98
N ASN A 367 -13.12 24.31 -4.91
CA ASN A 367 -13.14 25.75 -4.63
C ASN A 367 -14.55 26.33 -4.51
N ALA A 368 -15.55 25.64 -5.05
CA ALA A 368 -16.95 26.02 -5.01
C ALA A 368 -17.62 25.74 -3.65
N ASP A 369 -18.72 26.44 -3.38
CA ASP A 369 -19.68 26.10 -2.33
C ASP A 369 -20.49 24.84 -2.71
N TRP A 370 -21.30 24.32 -1.77
CA TRP A 370 -21.97 23.04 -1.99
C TRP A 370 -23.05 23.11 -3.07
N GLU A 371 -23.77 24.21 -3.14
CA GLU A 371 -24.79 24.50 -4.14
C GLU A 371 -24.18 24.53 -5.56
N GLU A 372 -23.05 25.21 -5.74
CA GLU A 372 -22.34 25.27 -7.01
C GLU A 372 -21.69 23.92 -7.39
N ARG A 373 -21.22 23.14 -6.41
CA ARG A 373 -20.65 21.80 -6.63
C ARG A 373 -21.57 20.85 -7.37
N PHE A 374 -22.89 20.94 -7.18
CA PHE A 374 -23.83 20.12 -7.95
C PHE A 374 -23.87 20.51 -9.43
N TYR A 375 -23.76 21.79 -9.76
CA TYR A 375 -23.69 22.21 -11.17
C TYR A 375 -22.35 21.79 -11.81
N ILE A 376 -21.25 21.86 -11.05
CA ILE A 376 -19.93 21.41 -11.51
C ILE A 376 -19.88 19.89 -11.69
N SER A 377 -20.49 19.13 -10.77
CA SER A 377 -20.47 17.66 -10.82
C SER A 377 -21.08 17.10 -12.11
N ASN A 378 -22.05 17.81 -12.69
CA ASN A 378 -22.67 17.45 -13.96
C ASN A 378 -21.85 17.81 -15.21
N GLN A 379 -20.68 18.45 -15.04
CA GLN A 379 -19.77 18.84 -16.14
C GLN A 379 -18.60 17.86 -16.33
N PHE A 380 -18.42 16.88 -15.43
CA PHE A 380 -17.48 15.77 -15.64
C PHE A 380 -17.95 14.93 -16.84
N LYS A 381 -17.03 14.58 -17.74
CA LYS A 381 -17.33 13.71 -18.89
C LYS A 381 -17.10 12.24 -18.55
N ASP A 382 -16.18 11.98 -17.63
CA ASP A 382 -15.96 10.66 -17.08
C ASP A 382 -17.00 10.38 -15.99
N GLU A 383 -17.84 9.37 -16.24
CA GLU A 383 -18.92 8.99 -15.32
C GLU A 383 -18.41 8.60 -13.92
N ARG A 384 -17.15 8.17 -13.79
CA ARG A 384 -16.55 7.85 -12.48
C ARG A 384 -16.45 9.10 -11.60
N TYR A 385 -15.94 10.20 -12.16
CA TYR A 385 -15.76 11.45 -11.41
C TYR A 385 -17.08 12.13 -11.12
N LYS A 386 -18.04 12.05 -12.07
CA LYS A 386 -19.41 12.47 -11.83
C LYS A 386 -20.05 11.69 -10.67
N TYR A 387 -19.93 10.37 -10.68
CA TYR A 387 -20.43 9.51 -9.60
C TYR A 387 -19.83 9.89 -8.24
N PHE A 388 -18.50 10.04 -8.15
CA PHE A 388 -17.86 10.45 -6.89
C PHE A 388 -18.25 11.85 -6.44
N ALA A 389 -18.38 12.81 -7.35
CA ALA A 389 -18.83 14.16 -7.02
C ALA A 389 -20.24 14.15 -6.41
N HIS A 390 -21.15 13.37 -6.99
CA HIS A 390 -22.51 13.18 -6.48
C HIS A 390 -22.51 12.49 -5.10
N LEU A 391 -21.68 11.45 -4.92
CA LEU A 391 -21.52 10.76 -3.65
C LEU A 391 -20.99 11.69 -2.55
N LEU A 392 -20.02 12.55 -2.85
CA LEU A 392 -19.52 13.56 -1.91
C LEU A 392 -20.62 14.55 -1.48
N ILE A 393 -21.47 15.00 -2.41
CA ILE A 393 -22.60 15.88 -2.08
C ILE A 393 -23.62 15.13 -1.20
N TYR A 394 -23.90 13.85 -1.49
CA TYR A 394 -24.76 13.02 -0.64
C TYR A 394 -24.22 12.89 0.80
N GLU A 395 -22.91 12.65 0.93
CA GLU A 395 -22.23 12.53 2.22
C GLU A 395 -22.28 13.84 3.01
N GLU A 396 -21.96 14.97 2.38
CA GLU A 396 -21.70 16.23 3.06
C GLU A 396 -22.90 17.19 3.10
N MET A 397 -23.65 17.30 2.00
CA MET A 397 -24.76 18.24 1.86
C MET A 397 -25.92 17.66 1.03
N PRO A 398 -26.60 16.61 1.53
CA PRO A 398 -27.54 15.81 0.74
C PRO A 398 -28.73 16.60 0.17
N HIS A 399 -29.12 17.70 0.83
CA HIS A 399 -30.26 18.51 0.39
C HIS A 399 -30.00 19.33 -0.88
N VAL A 400 -28.73 19.44 -1.30
CA VAL A 400 -28.36 20.08 -2.57
C VAL A 400 -28.68 19.16 -3.76
N LEU A 401 -28.71 17.85 -3.55
CA LEU A 401 -29.06 16.91 -4.61
C LEU A 401 -30.55 16.99 -4.97
N PRO A 402 -30.90 16.91 -6.26
CA PRO A 402 -32.25 16.58 -6.66
C PRO A 402 -32.73 15.30 -5.98
N LYS A 403 -34.02 15.24 -5.64
CA LYS A 403 -34.62 14.10 -4.95
C LYS A 403 -34.32 12.76 -5.64
N SER A 404 -34.37 12.72 -6.98
CA SER A 404 -34.06 11.52 -7.76
C SER A 404 -32.62 11.04 -7.58
N ASP A 405 -31.66 11.96 -7.53
CA ASP A 405 -30.24 11.64 -7.41
C ASP A 405 -29.94 11.17 -5.98
N TYR A 406 -30.51 11.84 -4.97
CA TYR A 406 -30.47 11.40 -3.58
C TYR A 406 -31.02 9.98 -3.42
N GLU A 407 -32.24 9.72 -3.91
CA GLU A 407 -32.90 8.42 -3.78
C GLU A 407 -32.12 7.31 -4.48
N ASN A 408 -31.53 7.60 -5.65
CA ASN A 408 -30.71 6.64 -6.38
C ASN A 408 -29.44 6.27 -5.59
N ILE A 409 -28.69 7.26 -5.10
CA ILE A 409 -27.47 7.02 -4.31
C ILE A 409 -27.81 6.29 -3.01
N HIS A 410 -28.85 6.75 -2.31
CA HIS A 410 -29.30 6.13 -1.07
C HIS A 410 -29.66 4.65 -1.27
N LYS A 411 -30.37 4.33 -2.36
CA LYS A 411 -30.72 2.95 -2.72
C LYS A 411 -29.50 2.10 -3.07
N ILE A 412 -28.51 2.65 -3.79
CA ILE A 412 -27.26 1.93 -4.11
C ILE A 412 -26.55 1.56 -2.79
N ILE A 413 -26.40 2.51 -1.88
CA ILE A 413 -25.77 2.29 -0.58
C ILE A 413 -26.56 1.28 0.25
N ALA A 414 -27.89 1.40 0.31
CA ALA A 414 -28.75 0.46 1.03
C ALA A 414 -28.55 -0.97 0.51
N ASN A 415 -28.59 -1.16 -0.81
CA ASN A 415 -28.36 -2.47 -1.43
C ASN A 415 -26.96 -3.02 -1.10
N GLN A 416 -25.94 -2.17 -1.04
CA GLN A 416 -24.59 -2.59 -0.70
C GLN A 416 -24.49 -3.06 0.75
N ILE A 417 -24.94 -2.26 1.71
CA ILE A 417 -24.73 -2.55 3.14
C ILE A 417 -25.68 -3.61 3.68
N LEU A 418 -26.87 -3.76 3.09
CA LEU A 418 -27.86 -4.78 3.48
C LEU A 418 -27.70 -6.11 2.71
N SER A 419 -26.75 -6.17 1.76
CA SER A 419 -26.51 -7.40 0.99
C SER A 419 -26.15 -8.58 1.89
N THR A 420 -26.81 -9.71 1.62
CA THR A 420 -26.52 -11.02 2.22
C THR A 420 -25.57 -11.85 1.36
N ASP A 421 -25.14 -11.34 0.21
CA ASP A 421 -24.23 -12.01 -0.70
C ASP A 421 -22.76 -11.87 -0.24
N ASN A 422 -21.87 -12.63 -0.89
CA ASN A 422 -20.44 -12.54 -0.62
C ASN A 422 -19.82 -11.32 -1.32
N GLU A 423 -20.02 -10.14 -0.74
CA GLU A 423 -19.53 -8.88 -1.30
C GLU A 423 -18.04 -8.63 -1.09
N LYS A 424 -17.48 -7.67 -1.85
CA LYS A 424 -16.07 -7.23 -1.70
C LYS A 424 -15.87 -6.19 -0.59
N TRP A 425 -16.96 -5.62 -0.08
CA TRP A 425 -17.03 -4.70 1.07
C TRP A 425 -17.67 -5.41 2.27
N ASN A 426 -17.63 -4.75 3.43
CA ASN A 426 -18.35 -5.24 4.61
C ASN A 426 -19.84 -4.89 4.53
N THR A 427 -20.68 -5.79 5.01
CA THR A 427 -22.14 -5.63 5.04
C THR A 427 -22.63 -5.77 6.47
N ILE A 428 -23.82 -5.28 6.78
CA ILE A 428 -24.44 -5.42 8.10
C ILE A 428 -24.51 -6.90 8.52
N PRO A 429 -24.98 -7.85 7.68
CA PRO A 429 -24.96 -9.27 8.01
C PRO A 429 -23.56 -9.83 8.32
N LYS A 430 -22.53 -9.41 7.56
CA LYS A 430 -21.14 -9.83 7.83
C LYS A 430 -20.61 -9.26 9.14
N ALA A 431 -20.91 -8.00 9.43
CA ALA A 431 -20.50 -7.33 10.65
C ALA A 431 -21.15 -7.96 11.89
N TYR A 432 -22.46 -8.30 11.84
CA TYR A 432 -23.10 -9.06 12.92
C TYR A 432 -22.44 -10.43 13.14
N HIS A 433 -22.15 -11.16 12.05
CA HIS A 433 -21.47 -12.45 12.17
C HIS A 433 -20.07 -12.32 12.81
N GLU A 434 -19.32 -11.27 12.46
CA GLU A 434 -18.04 -10.96 13.09
C GLU A 434 -18.19 -10.60 14.57
N LEU A 435 -19.18 -9.77 14.93
CA LEU A 435 -19.48 -9.45 16.33
C LEU A 435 -19.79 -10.70 17.16
N ASP A 436 -20.59 -11.63 16.64
CA ASP A 436 -20.93 -12.86 17.35
C ASP A 436 -19.70 -13.74 17.59
N ASN A 437 -18.82 -13.88 16.60
CA ASN A 437 -17.57 -14.62 16.73
C ASN A 437 -16.63 -13.98 17.77
N LEU A 438 -16.50 -12.65 17.74
CA LEU A 438 -15.69 -11.89 18.71
C LEU A 438 -16.27 -11.98 20.13
N ARG A 439 -17.60 -11.95 20.27
CA ARG A 439 -18.28 -12.08 21.56
C ARG A 439 -17.96 -13.45 22.18
N GLU A 440 -18.09 -14.52 21.40
CA GLU A 440 -17.75 -15.86 21.86
C GLU A 440 -16.27 -15.98 22.27
N GLU A 441 -15.36 -15.35 21.51
CA GLU A 441 -13.94 -15.32 21.84
C GLU A 441 -13.69 -14.59 23.17
N TYR A 442 -14.22 -13.39 23.35
CA TYR A 442 -13.96 -12.55 24.52
C TYR A 442 -14.69 -13.02 25.78
N GLU A 443 -15.85 -13.67 25.65
CA GLU A 443 -16.49 -14.40 26.75
C GLU A 443 -15.58 -15.51 27.28
N ARG A 444 -14.94 -16.29 26.40
CA ARG A 444 -13.98 -17.32 26.81
C ARG A 444 -12.72 -16.73 27.45
N GLN A 445 -12.30 -15.53 27.04
CA GLN A 445 -11.14 -14.84 27.60
C GLN A 445 -11.46 -14.09 28.90
N GLY A 446 -12.74 -13.83 29.20
CA GLY A 446 -13.16 -13.00 30.33
C GLY A 446 -12.80 -11.52 30.14
N ASP A 447 -12.82 -11.02 28.91
CA ASP A 447 -12.45 -9.65 28.55
C ASP A 447 -13.69 -8.74 28.54
N ASP A 448 -14.15 -8.35 29.74
CA ASP A 448 -15.36 -7.55 29.94
C ASP A 448 -15.31 -6.19 29.22
N GLU A 449 -14.12 -5.59 29.08
CA GLU A 449 -13.93 -4.31 28.39
C GLU A 449 -14.24 -4.44 26.90
N LYS A 450 -13.73 -5.49 26.24
CA LYS A 450 -14.06 -5.73 24.85
C LYS A 450 -15.50 -6.17 24.65
N LEU A 451 -16.10 -6.89 25.60
CA LEU A 451 -17.52 -7.25 25.51
C LEU A 451 -18.42 -6.01 25.53
N LEU A 452 -18.16 -5.05 26.43
CA LEU A 452 -18.84 -3.75 26.45
C LEU A 452 -18.65 -2.98 25.13
N PHE A 453 -17.44 -3.00 24.59
CA PHE A 453 -17.16 -2.40 23.29
C PHE A 453 -18.04 -3.02 22.19
N LEU A 454 -18.18 -4.36 22.14
CA LEU A 454 -19.03 -5.03 21.15
C LEU A 454 -20.52 -4.70 21.30
N GLU A 455 -21.02 -4.45 22.52
CA GLU A 455 -22.41 -4.03 22.75
C GLU A 455 -22.71 -2.66 22.13
N ASP A 456 -21.80 -1.69 22.28
CA ASP A 456 -21.95 -0.38 21.64
C ASP A 456 -21.99 -0.51 20.10
N TRP A 457 -21.19 -1.42 19.54
CA TRP A 457 -21.17 -1.70 18.10
C TRP A 457 -22.44 -2.39 17.61
N ASP A 458 -23.02 -3.29 18.38
CA ASP A 458 -24.29 -3.92 18.03
C ASP A 458 -25.40 -2.87 17.88
N HIS A 459 -25.53 -1.96 18.86
CA HIS A 459 -26.48 -0.85 18.79
C HIS A 459 -26.20 0.07 17.57
N PHE A 460 -24.93 0.35 17.28
CA PHE A 460 -24.56 1.11 16.10
C PHE A 460 -25.03 0.46 14.79
N LEU A 461 -24.81 -0.85 14.64
CA LEU A 461 -25.25 -1.58 13.44
C LEU A 461 -26.77 -1.61 13.32
N GLN A 462 -27.50 -1.77 14.43
CA GLN A 462 -28.97 -1.70 14.44
C GLN A 462 -29.49 -0.33 13.99
N ASP A 463 -28.87 0.76 14.43
CA ASP A 463 -29.23 2.12 14.00
C ASP A 463 -28.94 2.32 12.51
N LEU A 464 -27.78 1.85 12.04
CA LEU A 464 -27.40 1.93 10.63
C LEU A 464 -28.33 1.11 9.75
N GLU A 465 -28.71 -0.08 10.19
CA GLU A 465 -29.67 -0.94 9.49
C GLU A 465 -31.03 -0.25 9.35
N LYS A 466 -31.58 0.29 10.44
CA LYS A 466 -32.85 1.04 10.43
C LYS A 466 -32.83 2.27 9.53
N GLN A 467 -31.66 2.89 9.34
CA GLN A 467 -31.52 4.07 8.49
C GLN A 467 -31.66 3.74 6.99
N TYR A 468 -31.33 2.51 6.59
CA TYR A 468 -31.23 2.10 5.19
C TYR A 468 -32.25 1.02 4.77
N GLN A 469 -33.06 0.51 5.71
CA GLN A 469 -34.29 -0.23 5.46
C GLN A 469 -35.44 0.73 5.08
#